data_AF-A0A838UWF0-F1
#
_entry.id   AF-A0A838UWF0-F1
#
_cell.length_a   1.000
_cell.length_b   1.000
_cell.length_c   1.000
_cell.angle_alpha   90.00
_cell.angle_beta   90.00
_cell.angle_gamma   90.00
#
_symmetry.space_group_name_H-M   'P 1'
#
loop_
_entity.id
_entity.type
_entity.pdbx_description
1 polymer ?
#
loop_
_entity_poly.entity_id
_entity_poly.type
_entity_poly.pdbx_seq_one_letter_code
_entity_poly.pdbx_strand_id
1 'polypeptide(L)'
;MRSYQVRSRGQGATFAGVWLVLVVPFFQLGALLPRGYGDAAAAAARASNSAPLVSWANHNIVMVIIFSLIEIIPLVFVLRMPALLRGVIFAEPEQGRVGQWCGIAGLTIISLVTLVNLVLLTAAASQYTAANATALGSSFRFTSIAESMIANIGGGVLLAIWLVSANAPLVRIGGLERIVGILGIISAALFAGVAGLILFNPQQSQGAIAGTSMALFGAWLFIMGLLLIRRAPALGEEIDAPATEEPTGAVAADA
;
A
#
# COMPACT_ATOMS: atom_id res chain seq x y z
N MET A 1 -18.77 15.22 -15.25
CA MET A 1 -17.35 15.36 -14.80
C MET A 1 -16.86 14.23 -13.88
N ARG A 2 -17.70 13.61 -13.04
CA ARG A 2 -17.27 12.54 -12.11
C ARG A 2 -16.85 11.23 -12.79
N SER A 3 -17.49 10.83 -13.89
CA SER A 3 -17.11 9.64 -14.67
C SER A 3 -15.64 9.69 -15.15
N TYR A 4 -15.18 10.84 -15.63
CA TYR A 4 -13.78 11.06 -16.00
C TYR A 4 -12.83 10.89 -14.82
N GLN A 5 -13.20 11.42 -13.64
CA GLN A 5 -12.39 11.27 -12.42
C GLN A 5 -12.31 9.80 -11.99
N VAL A 6 -13.43 9.06 -12.00
CA VAL A 6 -13.44 7.63 -11.66
C VAL A 6 -12.55 6.84 -12.62
N ARG A 7 -12.66 7.09 -13.92
CA ARG A 7 -11.84 6.44 -14.95
C ARG A 7 -10.36 6.74 -14.78
N SER A 8 -9.98 8.01 -14.59
CA SER A 8 -8.59 8.42 -14.38
C SER A 8 -7.99 7.78 -13.13
N ARG A 9 -8.76 7.64 -12.06
CA ARG A 9 -8.33 6.98 -10.83
C ARG A 9 -8.23 5.47 -10.98
N GLY A 10 -9.16 4.86 -11.74
CA GLY A 10 -9.06 3.47 -12.15
C GLY A 10 -7.76 3.19 -12.91
N GLN A 11 -7.39 4.06 -13.86
CA GLN A 11 -6.10 3.98 -14.58
C GLN A 11 -4.91 4.09 -13.63
N GLY A 12 -4.94 5.02 -12.67
CA GLY A 12 -3.90 5.16 -11.65
C GLY A 12 -3.75 3.91 -10.79
N ALA A 13 -4.86 3.30 -10.36
CA ALA A 13 -4.86 2.05 -9.60
C ALA A 13 -4.34 0.86 -10.43
N THR A 14 -4.76 0.74 -11.71
CA THR A 14 -4.24 -0.27 -12.62
C THR A 14 -2.73 -0.13 -12.81
N PHE A 15 -2.24 1.08 -13.04
CA PHE A 15 -0.80 1.36 -13.15
C PHE A 15 -0.06 0.99 -11.88
N ALA A 16 -0.54 1.43 -10.71
CA ALA A 16 0.08 1.09 -9.42
C ALA A 16 0.10 -0.43 -9.18
N GLY A 17 -0.97 -1.13 -9.55
CA GLY A 17 -1.04 -2.58 -9.46
C GLY A 17 -0.01 -3.29 -10.34
N VAL A 18 0.09 -2.92 -11.62
CA VAL A 18 1.13 -3.44 -12.54
C VAL A 18 2.52 -3.14 -12.00
N TRP A 19 2.73 -1.93 -11.49
CA TRP A 19 4.01 -1.48 -10.97
C TRP A 19 4.47 -2.33 -9.76
N LEU A 20 3.57 -2.56 -8.80
CA LEU A 20 3.88 -3.37 -7.62
C LEU A 20 4.10 -4.84 -7.96
N VAL A 21 3.33 -5.40 -8.90
CA VAL A 21 3.40 -6.83 -9.24
C VAL A 21 4.57 -7.16 -10.18
N LEU A 22 4.95 -6.23 -11.07
CA LEU A 22 5.98 -6.49 -12.08
C LEU A 22 7.27 -5.70 -11.80
N VAL A 23 7.18 -4.39 -11.65
CA VAL A 23 8.38 -3.52 -11.62
C VAL A 23 9.19 -3.74 -10.35
N VAL A 24 8.54 -3.78 -9.18
CA VAL A 24 9.21 -4.02 -7.89
C VAL A 24 9.96 -5.36 -7.88
N PRO A 25 9.31 -6.52 -8.11
CA PRO A 25 10.02 -7.80 -8.09
C PRO A 25 11.03 -7.94 -9.22
N PHE A 26 10.76 -7.39 -10.41
CA PHE A 26 11.75 -7.41 -11.50
C PHE A 26 13.01 -6.62 -11.14
N PHE A 27 12.88 -5.46 -10.51
CA PHE A 27 14.03 -4.70 -10.04
C PHE A 27 14.78 -5.43 -8.92
N GLN A 28 14.04 -6.04 -7.99
CA GLN A 28 14.64 -6.81 -6.90
C GLN A 28 15.43 -8.03 -7.43
N LEU A 29 14.85 -8.80 -8.35
CA LEU A 29 15.46 -10.00 -8.94
C LEU A 29 16.56 -9.66 -9.95
N GLY A 30 16.38 -8.62 -10.76
CA GLY A 30 17.27 -8.28 -11.88
C GLY A 30 18.38 -7.29 -11.54
N ALA A 31 18.18 -6.40 -10.56
CA ALA A 31 19.15 -5.35 -10.22
C ALA A 31 19.77 -5.53 -8.83
N LEU A 32 18.97 -5.85 -7.81
CA LEU A 32 19.44 -5.92 -6.42
C LEU A 32 20.11 -7.25 -6.09
N LEU A 33 19.44 -8.37 -6.37
CA LEU A 33 19.92 -9.72 -6.05
C LEU A 33 21.29 -10.03 -6.68
N PRO A 34 21.53 -9.78 -7.98
CA PRO A 34 22.83 -10.04 -8.61
C PRO A 34 23.99 -9.24 -8.01
N ARG A 35 23.69 -8.19 -7.24
CA ARG A 35 24.69 -7.34 -6.58
C ARG A 35 24.87 -7.68 -5.10
N GLY A 36 24.36 -8.81 -4.64
CA GLY A 36 24.56 -9.29 -3.27
C GLY A 36 23.63 -8.65 -2.24
N TYR A 37 22.53 -7.98 -2.65
CA TYR A 37 21.55 -7.44 -1.70
C TYR A 37 21.00 -8.53 -0.77
N GLY A 38 20.69 -9.71 -1.33
CA GLY A 38 20.17 -10.84 -0.56
C GLY A 38 21.14 -11.33 0.51
N ASP A 39 22.43 -11.43 0.17
CA ASP A 39 23.48 -11.84 1.11
C ASP A 39 23.70 -10.80 2.20
N ALA A 40 23.71 -9.52 1.85
CA ALA A 40 23.85 -8.42 2.79
C ALA A 40 22.66 -8.37 3.78
N ALA A 41 21.43 -8.53 3.28
CA ALA A 41 20.23 -8.59 4.10
C ALA A 41 20.22 -9.82 5.02
N ALA A 42 20.61 -11.00 4.51
CA ALA A 42 20.70 -12.22 5.32
C ALA A 42 21.82 -12.14 6.36
N ALA A 43 22.95 -11.50 6.05
CA ALA A 43 24.02 -11.24 7.00
C ALA A 43 23.57 -10.29 8.11
N ALA A 44 22.85 -9.21 7.75
CA ALA A 44 22.32 -8.26 8.72
C ALA A 44 21.31 -8.90 9.68
N ALA A 45 20.43 -9.74 9.16
CA ALA A 45 19.45 -10.49 9.95
C ALA A 45 20.12 -11.47 10.93
N ARG A 46 21.14 -12.23 10.48
CA ARG A 46 21.85 -13.21 11.33
C ARG A 46 22.69 -12.54 12.42
N ALA A 47 23.39 -11.47 12.08
CA ALA A 47 24.35 -10.83 12.97
C ALA A 47 23.69 -9.87 13.98
N SER A 48 22.37 -9.65 13.91
CA SER A 48 21.71 -8.62 14.71
C SER A 48 22.39 -7.24 14.56
N ASN A 49 22.98 -6.98 13.39
CA ASN A 49 23.78 -5.80 13.10
C ASN A 49 23.57 -5.41 11.63
N SER A 50 23.20 -4.16 11.37
CA SER A 50 22.92 -3.69 10.02
C SER A 50 24.17 -3.28 9.22
N ALA A 51 25.37 -3.40 9.81
CA ALA A 51 26.62 -3.01 9.15
C ALA A 51 26.84 -3.64 7.76
N PRO A 52 26.53 -4.94 7.51
CA PRO A 52 26.64 -5.51 6.16
C PRO A 52 25.71 -4.83 5.15
N LEU A 53 24.49 -4.51 5.56
CA LEU A 53 23.49 -3.85 4.71
C LEU A 53 23.89 -2.39 4.43
N VAL A 54 24.35 -1.67 5.44
CA VAL A 54 24.85 -0.28 5.28
C VAL A 54 26.10 -0.25 4.39
N SER A 55 27.01 -1.21 4.56
CA SER A 55 28.19 -1.37 3.69
C SER A 55 27.79 -1.63 2.24
N TRP A 56 26.85 -2.55 2.02
CA TRP A 56 26.32 -2.83 0.68
C TRP A 56 25.65 -1.58 0.07
N ALA A 57 24.86 -0.85 0.86
CA ALA A 57 24.20 0.37 0.44
C ALA A 57 25.20 1.47 0.06
N ASN A 58 26.32 1.60 0.79
CA ASN A 58 27.40 2.52 0.45
C ASN A 58 27.98 2.26 -0.95
N HIS A 59 28.19 0.99 -1.31
CA HIS A 59 28.70 0.62 -2.63
C HIS A 59 27.63 0.70 -3.75
N ASN A 60 26.34 0.72 -3.40
CA ASN A 60 25.22 0.64 -4.34
C ASN A 60 24.18 1.76 -4.15
N ILE A 61 24.63 2.95 -3.73
CA ILE A 61 23.75 4.04 -3.26
C ILE A 61 22.69 4.45 -4.29
N VAL A 62 23.07 4.47 -5.57
CA VAL A 62 22.16 4.80 -6.68
C VAL A 62 21.01 3.80 -6.77
N MET A 63 21.25 2.52 -6.50
CA MET A 63 20.21 1.50 -6.56
C MET A 63 19.28 1.55 -5.38
N VAL A 64 19.79 1.90 -4.20
CA VAL A 64 18.95 2.17 -3.03
C VAL A 64 17.97 3.29 -3.33
N ILE A 65 18.47 4.42 -3.88
CA ILE A 65 17.63 5.56 -4.27
C ILE A 65 16.59 5.14 -5.31
N ILE A 66 17.01 4.49 -6.40
CA ILE A 66 16.09 4.05 -7.45
C ILE A 66 15.03 3.09 -6.90
N PHE A 67 15.42 2.13 -6.07
CA PHE A 67 14.49 1.17 -5.50
C PHE A 67 13.43 1.84 -4.62
N SER A 68 13.84 2.75 -3.72
CA SER A 68 12.89 3.49 -2.89
C SER A 68 11.94 4.35 -3.72
N LEU A 69 12.40 4.96 -4.81
CA LEU A 69 11.52 5.68 -5.73
C LEU A 69 10.53 4.74 -6.42
N ILE A 70 10.98 3.56 -6.86
CA ILE A 70 10.12 2.51 -7.42
C ILE A 70 9.04 2.10 -6.43
N GLU A 71 9.33 2.02 -5.12
CA GLU A 71 8.34 1.68 -4.10
C GLU A 71 7.35 2.81 -3.80
N ILE A 72 7.80 4.07 -3.75
CA ILE A 72 6.96 5.21 -3.37
C ILE A 72 5.97 5.59 -4.47
N ILE A 73 6.40 5.56 -5.74
CA ILE A 73 5.58 5.97 -6.89
C ILE A 73 4.16 5.35 -6.86
N PRO A 74 3.99 4.01 -6.81
CA PRO A 74 2.65 3.41 -6.81
C PRO A 74 1.81 3.85 -5.61
N LEU A 75 2.40 4.00 -4.42
CA LEU A 75 1.67 4.41 -3.21
C LEU A 75 1.08 5.82 -3.37
N VAL A 76 1.84 6.74 -3.98
CA VAL A 76 1.36 8.10 -4.28
C VAL A 76 0.17 8.09 -5.24
N PHE A 77 0.19 7.23 -6.26
CA PHE A 77 -0.95 7.07 -7.19
C PHE A 77 -2.22 6.59 -6.48
N VAL A 78 -2.07 5.73 -5.47
CA VAL A 78 -3.19 5.09 -4.75
C VAL A 78 -3.69 5.96 -3.60
N LEU A 79 -2.98 7.00 -3.18
CA LEU A 79 -3.30 7.80 -1.98
C LEU A 79 -4.74 8.37 -1.95
N ARG A 80 -5.32 8.66 -3.13
CA ARG A 80 -6.70 9.17 -3.26
C ARG A 80 -7.76 8.09 -3.45
N MET A 81 -7.36 6.83 -3.59
CA MET A 81 -8.25 5.69 -3.80
C MET A 81 -9.20 5.42 -2.63
N PRO A 82 -8.80 5.54 -1.33
CA PRO A 82 -9.72 5.33 -0.23
C PRO A 82 -10.96 6.25 -0.28
N ALA A 83 -10.75 7.52 -0.63
CA ALA A 83 -11.84 8.49 -0.74
C ALA A 83 -12.78 8.17 -1.90
N LEU A 84 -12.22 7.73 -3.03
CA LEU A 84 -13.00 7.33 -4.21
C LEU A 84 -13.80 6.07 -3.94
N LEU A 85 -13.18 5.03 -3.40
CA LEU A 85 -13.86 3.77 -3.12
C LEU A 85 -15.00 3.95 -2.14
N ARG A 86 -14.85 4.81 -1.13
CA ARG A 86 -15.96 5.14 -0.23
C ARG A 86 -17.17 5.66 -1.02
N GLY A 87 -16.96 6.62 -1.92
CA GLY A 87 -18.05 7.20 -2.71
C GLY A 87 -18.65 6.27 -3.76
N VAL A 88 -17.96 5.19 -4.13
CA VAL A 88 -18.46 4.17 -5.06
C VAL A 88 -19.19 3.04 -4.33
N ILE A 89 -18.75 2.70 -3.12
CA ILE A 89 -19.22 1.50 -2.40
C ILE A 89 -20.38 1.82 -1.44
N PHE A 90 -20.37 3.00 -0.83
CA PHE A 90 -21.38 3.38 0.17
C PHE A 90 -22.32 4.44 -0.40
N ALA A 91 -23.63 4.22 -0.25
CA ALA A 91 -24.66 5.17 -0.65
C ALA A 91 -24.73 6.38 0.31
N GLU A 92 -24.54 6.13 1.61
CA GLU A 92 -24.61 7.16 2.64
C GLU A 92 -23.26 7.85 2.86
N PRO A 93 -23.23 9.19 2.99
CA PRO A 93 -21.98 9.93 3.20
C PRO A 93 -21.24 9.56 4.49
N GLU A 94 -21.92 9.09 5.53
CA GLU A 94 -21.30 8.79 6.81
C GLU A 94 -20.69 7.38 6.86
N GLN A 95 -21.20 6.46 6.05
CA GLN A 95 -20.72 5.08 6.03
C GLN A 95 -19.31 4.99 5.41
N GLY A 96 -18.48 4.13 6.00
CA GLY A 96 -17.12 3.89 5.51
C GLY A 96 -16.12 5.03 5.73
N ARG A 97 -16.50 6.13 6.43
CA ARG A 97 -15.61 7.26 6.72
C ARG A 97 -14.36 6.84 7.50
N VAL A 98 -14.51 5.99 8.52
CA VAL A 98 -13.38 5.45 9.29
C VAL A 98 -12.42 4.67 8.39
N GLY A 99 -12.96 3.75 7.57
CA GLY A 99 -12.16 2.97 6.62
C GLY A 99 -11.39 3.84 5.63
N GLN A 100 -12.01 4.92 5.11
CA GLN A 100 -11.33 5.89 4.26
C GLN A 100 -10.14 6.55 4.99
N TRP A 101 -10.34 7.06 6.20
CA TRP A 101 -9.27 7.73 6.96
C TRP A 101 -8.14 6.77 7.29
N CYS A 102 -8.45 5.53 7.68
CA CYS A 102 -7.46 4.48 7.85
C CYS A 102 -6.67 4.24 6.56
N GLY A 103 -7.33 4.19 5.40
CA GLY A 103 -6.65 3.99 4.12
C GLY A 103 -5.69 5.12 3.77
N ILE A 104 -6.13 6.37 3.93
CA ILE A 104 -5.29 7.55 3.66
C ILE A 104 -4.12 7.60 4.65
N ALA A 105 -4.38 7.46 5.94
CA ALA A 105 -3.36 7.50 6.98
C ALA A 105 -2.36 6.36 6.81
N GLY A 106 -2.82 5.13 6.55
CA GLY A 106 -1.97 3.96 6.34
C GLY A 106 -1.04 4.13 5.15
N LEU A 107 -1.58 4.50 3.98
CA LEU A 107 -0.77 4.77 2.78
C LEU A 107 0.21 5.94 2.98
N THR A 108 -0.20 6.98 3.70
CA THR A 108 0.67 8.13 4.01
C THR A 108 1.82 7.70 4.91
N ILE A 109 1.54 6.96 5.98
CA ILE A 109 2.56 6.47 6.92
C ILE A 109 3.57 5.60 6.19
N ILE A 110 3.11 4.62 5.40
CA ILE A 110 4.00 3.73 4.64
C ILE A 110 4.89 4.56 3.70
N SER A 111 4.30 5.48 2.93
CA SER A 111 5.05 6.31 1.97
C SER A 111 6.08 7.20 2.66
N LEU A 112 5.72 7.84 3.77
CA LEU A 112 6.62 8.72 4.53
C LEU A 112 7.76 7.92 5.17
N VAL A 113 7.46 6.76 5.77
CA VAL A 113 8.50 5.93 6.38
C VAL A 113 9.47 5.41 5.31
N THR A 114 8.99 5.00 4.12
CA THR A 114 9.89 4.63 3.02
C THR A 114 10.81 5.78 2.62
N LEU A 115 10.30 7.02 2.60
CA LEU A 115 11.11 8.20 2.28
C LEU A 115 12.11 8.54 3.38
N VAL A 116 11.73 8.42 4.65
CA VAL A 116 12.64 8.61 5.80
C VAL A 116 13.75 7.55 5.78
N ASN A 117 13.38 6.29 5.60
CA ASN A 117 14.34 5.18 5.51
C ASN A 117 15.34 5.40 4.36
N LEU A 118 14.88 5.90 3.20
CA LEU A 118 15.75 6.27 2.09
C LEU A 118 16.80 7.31 2.53
N VAL A 119 16.37 8.40 3.16
CA VAL A 119 17.27 9.48 3.61
C VAL A 119 18.27 8.95 4.64
N LEU A 120 17.80 8.17 5.62
CA LEU A 120 18.64 7.65 6.69
C LEU A 120 19.62 6.59 6.22
N LEU A 121 19.19 5.68 5.34
CA LEU A 121 20.08 4.68 4.75
C LEU A 121 21.15 5.34 3.86
N THR A 122 20.78 6.36 3.09
CA THR A 122 21.72 7.13 2.26
C THR A 122 22.73 7.89 3.12
N ALA A 123 22.29 8.49 4.23
CA ALA A 123 23.16 9.17 5.19
C ALA A 123 24.09 8.20 5.94
N ALA A 124 23.58 7.04 6.38
CA ALA A 124 24.38 6.02 7.03
C ALA A 124 25.42 5.42 6.07
N ALA A 125 25.02 5.21 4.81
CA ALA A 125 25.88 4.74 3.75
C ALA A 125 27.06 5.70 3.49
N SER A 126 26.79 7.01 3.34
CA SER A 126 27.84 7.99 3.05
C SER A 126 28.83 8.20 4.21
N GLN A 127 28.43 7.89 5.44
CA GLN A 127 29.28 7.94 6.63
C GLN A 127 30.02 6.62 6.90
N TYR A 128 29.74 5.57 6.12
CA TYR A 128 30.28 4.25 6.37
C TYR A 128 31.80 4.21 6.16
N THR A 129 32.50 3.87 7.24
CA THR A 129 33.92 3.50 7.21
C THR A 129 34.11 2.22 8.03
N ALA A 130 35.16 1.44 7.73
CA ALA A 130 35.45 0.23 8.48
C ALA A 130 35.64 0.50 9.99
N ALA A 131 36.21 1.66 10.35
CA ALA A 131 36.41 2.09 11.73
C ALA A 131 35.08 2.36 12.48
N ASN A 132 34.03 2.81 11.78
CA ASN A 132 32.74 3.17 12.37
C ASN A 132 31.64 2.11 12.15
N ALA A 133 31.96 0.98 11.51
CA ALA A 133 30.99 0.00 11.04
C ALA A 133 30.07 -0.52 12.14
N THR A 134 30.61 -0.85 13.31
CA THR A 134 29.84 -1.39 14.45
C THR A 134 28.91 -0.36 15.05
N ALA A 135 29.38 0.88 15.26
CA ALA A 135 28.58 1.96 15.83
C ALA A 135 27.44 2.36 14.89
N LEU A 136 27.74 2.62 13.61
CA LEU A 136 26.75 2.95 12.58
C LEU A 136 25.73 1.83 12.38
N GLY A 137 26.19 0.58 12.32
CA GLY A 137 25.32 -0.58 12.16
C GLY A 137 24.34 -0.76 13.34
N SER A 138 24.76 -0.39 14.55
CA SER A 138 23.93 -0.46 15.77
C SER A 138 22.92 0.68 15.82
N SER A 139 23.33 1.92 15.55
CA SER A 139 22.43 3.08 15.47
C SER A 139 21.39 2.88 14.37
N PHE A 140 21.81 2.47 13.17
CA PHE A 140 20.89 2.23 12.06
C PHE A 140 19.90 1.11 12.37
N ARG A 141 20.30 0.06 13.09
CA ARG A 141 19.39 -1.00 13.51
C ARG A 141 18.26 -0.48 14.41
N PHE A 142 18.57 0.39 15.37
CA PHE A 142 17.53 0.94 16.24
C PHE A 142 16.51 1.75 15.42
N THR A 143 17.00 2.57 14.50
CA THR A 143 16.15 3.36 13.60
C THR A 143 15.32 2.45 12.69
N SER A 144 15.91 1.44 12.06
CA SER A 144 15.20 0.56 11.15
C SER A 144 14.13 -0.29 11.86
N ILE A 145 14.36 -0.65 13.13
CA ILE A 145 13.33 -1.28 13.97
C ILE A 145 12.17 -0.31 14.20
N ALA A 146 12.45 0.92 14.62
CA ALA A 146 11.42 1.92 14.87
C ALA A 146 10.59 2.22 13.61
N GLU A 147 11.25 2.37 12.45
CA GLU A 147 10.60 2.53 11.15
C GLU A 147 9.75 1.33 10.78
N SER A 148 10.28 0.11 10.94
CA SER A 148 9.54 -1.12 10.67
C SER A 148 8.28 -1.23 11.53
N MET A 149 8.36 -0.85 12.81
CA MET A 149 7.19 -0.79 13.70
C MET A 149 6.17 0.25 13.22
N ILE A 150 6.59 1.47 12.89
CA ILE A 150 5.69 2.53 12.43
C ILE A 150 5.03 2.16 11.10
N ALA A 151 5.80 1.71 10.11
CA ALA A 151 5.30 1.35 8.78
C ALA A 151 4.37 0.13 8.82
N ASN A 152 4.80 -0.96 9.46
CA ASN A 152 4.05 -2.21 9.39
C ASN A 152 2.95 -2.31 10.44
N ILE A 153 3.20 -1.87 11.67
CA ILE A 153 2.16 -1.89 12.71
C ILE A 153 1.22 -0.71 12.47
N GLY A 154 1.73 0.53 12.46
CA GLY A 154 0.90 1.71 12.22
C GLY A 154 0.27 1.69 10.83
N GLY A 155 1.11 1.75 9.80
CA GLY A 155 0.66 1.80 8.40
C GLY A 155 -0.08 0.54 7.95
N GLY A 156 0.48 -0.64 8.21
CA GLY A 156 -0.08 -1.93 7.77
C GLY A 156 -1.42 -2.28 8.43
N VAL A 157 -1.61 -2.02 9.74
CA VAL A 157 -2.91 -2.24 10.41
C VAL A 157 -3.97 -1.30 9.87
N LEU A 158 -3.64 -0.01 9.69
CA LEU A 158 -4.58 0.96 9.11
C LEU A 158 -4.96 0.57 7.67
N LEU A 159 -4.00 0.09 6.88
CA LEU A 159 -4.26 -0.41 5.53
C LEU A 159 -5.15 -1.67 5.55
N ALA A 160 -4.92 -2.58 6.49
CA ALA A 160 -5.76 -3.77 6.67
C ALA A 160 -7.21 -3.39 7.03
N ILE A 161 -7.40 -2.45 7.96
CA ILE A 161 -8.74 -1.94 8.32
C ILE A 161 -9.45 -1.35 7.10
N TRP A 162 -8.74 -0.54 6.31
CA TRP A 162 -9.28 0.02 5.08
C TRP A 162 -9.68 -1.06 4.07
N LEU A 163 -8.79 -2.02 3.83
CA LEU A 163 -9.05 -3.12 2.90
C LEU A 163 -10.26 -3.93 3.33
N VAL A 164 -10.39 -4.29 4.62
CA VAL A 164 -11.60 -4.98 5.11
C VAL A 164 -12.85 -4.12 4.89
N SER A 165 -12.78 -2.84 5.25
CA SER A 165 -13.93 -1.92 5.16
C SER A 165 -14.41 -1.74 3.72
N ALA A 166 -13.48 -1.58 2.77
CA ALA A 166 -13.80 -1.41 1.35
C ALA A 166 -14.24 -2.73 0.70
N ASN A 167 -13.71 -3.88 1.12
CA ASN A 167 -13.93 -5.13 0.41
C ASN A 167 -15.05 -6.00 0.99
N ALA A 168 -15.41 -5.85 2.27
CA ALA A 168 -16.50 -6.61 2.87
C ALA A 168 -17.85 -6.46 2.14
N PRO A 169 -18.27 -5.26 1.68
CA PRO A 169 -19.47 -5.13 0.87
C PRO A 169 -19.35 -5.84 -0.48
N LEU A 170 -18.18 -5.78 -1.13
CA LEU A 170 -17.95 -6.38 -2.45
C LEU A 170 -18.04 -7.90 -2.43
N VAL A 171 -17.68 -8.56 -1.32
CA VAL A 171 -17.82 -10.02 -1.16
C VAL A 171 -19.29 -10.48 -1.20
N ARG A 172 -20.22 -9.59 -0.87
CA ARG A 172 -21.66 -9.88 -0.89
C ARG A 172 -22.26 -9.72 -2.29
N ILE A 173 -21.56 -9.02 -3.18
CA ILE A 173 -21.95 -8.83 -4.57
C ILE A 173 -21.43 -10.03 -5.38
N GLY A 174 -22.23 -10.57 -6.30
CA GLY A 174 -21.79 -11.67 -7.17
C GLY A 174 -20.76 -11.24 -8.22
N GLY A 175 -20.19 -12.19 -8.97
CA GLY A 175 -19.33 -11.89 -10.11
C GLY A 175 -17.89 -11.50 -9.77
N LEU A 176 -17.32 -10.55 -10.52
CA LEU A 176 -15.92 -10.15 -10.41
C LEU A 176 -15.66 -9.33 -9.14
N GLU A 177 -16.67 -8.60 -8.67
CA GLU A 177 -16.67 -7.83 -7.43
C GLU A 177 -16.42 -8.73 -6.23
N ARG A 178 -17.01 -9.93 -6.21
CA ARG A 178 -16.75 -10.93 -5.16
C ARG A 178 -15.29 -11.31 -5.09
N ILE A 179 -14.69 -11.58 -6.25
CA ILE A 179 -13.29 -12.03 -6.37
C ILE A 179 -12.36 -10.92 -5.88
N VAL A 180 -12.60 -9.67 -6.30
CA VAL A 180 -11.85 -8.51 -5.82
C VAL A 180 -12.03 -8.30 -4.33
N GLY A 181 -13.25 -8.46 -3.82
CA GLY A 181 -13.54 -8.39 -2.39
C GLY A 181 -12.74 -9.43 -1.59
N ILE A 182 -12.77 -10.70 -2.01
CA ILE A 182 -12.02 -11.78 -1.36
C ILE A 182 -10.52 -11.49 -1.40
N LEU A 183 -9.99 -11.07 -2.56
CA LEU A 183 -8.59 -10.74 -2.73
C LEU A 183 -8.14 -9.62 -1.78
N GLY A 184 -8.97 -8.58 -1.63
CA GLY A 184 -8.72 -7.48 -0.72
C GLY A 184 -8.73 -7.91 0.75
N ILE A 185 -9.63 -8.82 1.14
CA ILE A 185 -9.65 -9.38 2.51
C ILE A 185 -8.41 -10.24 2.78
N ILE A 186 -7.98 -11.06 1.83
CA ILE A 186 -6.75 -11.85 1.97
C ILE A 186 -5.54 -10.91 2.10
N SER A 187 -5.47 -9.85 1.28
CA SER A 187 -4.42 -8.84 1.40
C SER A 187 -4.42 -8.16 2.77
N ALA A 188 -5.60 -7.81 3.30
CA ALA A 188 -5.74 -7.27 4.65
C ALA A 188 -5.23 -8.24 5.73
N ALA A 189 -5.59 -9.53 5.63
CA ALA A 189 -5.13 -10.55 6.56
C ALA A 189 -3.61 -10.72 6.52
N LEU A 190 -2.99 -10.63 5.34
CA LEU A 190 -1.53 -10.67 5.21
C LEU A 190 -0.87 -9.44 5.84
N PHE A 191 -1.38 -8.23 5.62
CA PHE A 191 -0.85 -7.02 6.28
C PHE A 191 -0.98 -7.10 7.81
N ALA A 192 -2.12 -7.56 8.31
CA ALA A 192 -2.32 -7.80 9.73
C ALA A 192 -1.35 -8.88 10.28
N GLY A 193 -1.11 -9.94 9.50
CA GLY A 193 -0.12 -10.97 9.83
C GLY A 193 1.31 -10.43 9.91
N VAL A 194 1.73 -9.59 8.94
CA VAL A 194 3.04 -8.91 8.97
C VAL A 194 3.16 -8.00 10.19
N ALA A 195 2.12 -7.22 10.49
CA ALA A 195 2.08 -6.37 11.68
C ALA A 195 2.22 -7.18 12.97
N GLY A 196 1.49 -8.30 13.08
CA GLY A 196 1.60 -9.22 14.22
C GLY A 196 2.99 -9.82 14.38
N LEU A 197 3.61 -10.28 13.29
CA LEU A 197 4.97 -10.82 13.31
C LEU A 197 5.99 -9.79 13.81
N ILE A 198 5.89 -8.54 13.34
CA ILE A 198 6.81 -7.47 13.75
C ILE A 198 6.55 -7.03 15.19
N LEU A 199 5.30 -7.07 15.65
CA LEU A 199 4.97 -6.77 17.04
C LEU A 199 5.66 -7.75 18.01
N PHE A 200 5.68 -9.05 17.68
CA PHE A 200 6.30 -10.07 18.52
C PHE A 200 7.80 -10.27 18.27
N ASN A 201 8.26 -9.98 17.05
CA ASN A 201 9.66 -10.11 16.66
C ASN A 201 10.06 -8.96 15.72
N PRO A 202 10.34 -7.76 16.26
CA PRO A 202 10.64 -6.57 15.46
C PRO A 202 11.94 -6.68 14.67
N GLN A 203 12.76 -7.70 14.96
CA GLN A 203 14.05 -7.94 14.32
C GLN A 203 13.94 -8.95 13.16
N GLN A 204 12.80 -9.61 13.01
CA GLN A 204 12.60 -10.56 11.93
C GLN A 204 12.59 -9.81 10.60
N SER A 205 13.42 -10.25 9.65
CA SER A 205 13.36 -9.74 8.29
C SER A 205 11.94 -9.96 7.74
N GLN A 206 11.33 -8.91 7.18
CA GLN A 206 9.94 -8.89 6.68
C GLN A 206 9.62 -9.98 5.63
N GLY A 207 10.65 -10.65 5.12
CA GLY A 207 10.57 -12.00 4.55
C GLY A 207 9.57 -12.17 3.41
N ALA A 208 9.16 -13.42 3.18
CA ALA A 208 8.25 -13.75 2.10
C ALA A 208 6.84 -13.17 2.32
N ILE A 209 6.40 -12.98 3.56
CA ILE A 209 5.03 -12.57 3.88
C ILE A 209 4.78 -11.11 3.48
N ALA A 210 5.71 -10.19 3.78
CA ALA A 210 5.56 -8.79 3.36
C ALA A 210 5.65 -8.63 1.83
N GLY A 211 6.55 -9.37 1.17
CA GLY A 211 6.58 -9.40 -0.30
C GLY A 211 5.27 -9.92 -0.88
N THR A 212 4.70 -10.98 -0.28
CA THR A 212 3.42 -11.56 -0.72
C THR A 212 2.25 -10.60 -0.45
N SER A 213 2.22 -9.90 0.68
CA SER A 213 1.17 -8.94 0.99
C SER A 213 1.16 -7.78 0.00
N MET A 214 2.34 -7.26 -0.35
CA MET A 214 2.50 -6.21 -1.37
C MET A 214 2.14 -6.69 -2.77
N ALA A 215 2.57 -7.89 -3.18
CA ALA A 215 2.21 -8.45 -4.47
C ALA A 215 0.69 -8.67 -4.59
N LEU A 216 0.05 -9.18 -3.53
CA LEU A 216 -1.39 -9.40 -3.51
C LEU A 216 -2.16 -8.08 -3.50
N PHE A 217 -1.65 -7.06 -2.80
CA PHE A 217 -2.19 -5.71 -2.84
C PHE A 217 -2.08 -5.10 -4.24
N GLY A 218 -0.94 -5.29 -4.91
CA GLY A 218 -0.76 -4.88 -6.31
C GLY A 218 -1.73 -5.59 -7.26
N ALA A 219 -1.94 -6.89 -7.09
CA ALA A 219 -2.93 -7.63 -7.87
C ALA A 219 -4.36 -7.13 -7.61
N TRP A 220 -4.69 -6.83 -6.35
CA TRP A 220 -5.97 -6.23 -5.98
C TRP A 220 -6.16 -4.84 -6.63
N LEU A 221 -5.15 -3.98 -6.58
CA LEU A 221 -5.18 -2.67 -7.22
C LEU A 221 -5.37 -2.76 -8.73
N PHE A 222 -4.71 -3.72 -9.37
CA PHE A 222 -4.84 -3.96 -10.80
C PHE A 222 -6.29 -4.27 -11.17
N ILE A 223 -6.88 -5.29 -10.54
CA ILE A 223 -8.25 -5.75 -10.86
C ILE A 223 -9.28 -4.69 -10.45
N MET A 224 -9.12 -4.06 -9.29
CA MET A 224 -9.99 -2.96 -8.85
C MET A 224 -9.93 -1.77 -9.81
N GLY A 225 -8.73 -1.40 -10.30
CA GLY A 225 -8.57 -0.35 -11.30
C GLY A 225 -9.32 -0.67 -12.59
N LEU A 226 -9.24 -1.91 -13.07
CA LEU A 226 -10.00 -2.37 -14.25
C LEU A 226 -11.52 -2.31 -14.01
N LEU A 227 -11.99 -2.70 -12.83
CA LEU A 227 -13.40 -2.60 -12.45
C LEU A 227 -13.89 -1.14 -12.47
N LEU A 228 -13.11 -0.22 -11.88
CA LEU A 228 -13.44 1.20 -11.87
C LEU A 228 -13.49 1.80 -13.27
N ILE A 229 -12.55 1.43 -14.16
CA ILE A 229 -12.56 1.88 -15.56
C ILE A 229 -13.82 1.38 -16.28
N ARG A 230 -14.18 0.10 -16.07
CA ARG A 230 -15.36 -0.51 -16.70
C ARG A 230 -16.67 0.09 -16.20
N ARG A 231 -16.79 0.38 -14.89
CA ARG A 231 -18.00 0.93 -14.26
C ARG A 231 -18.13 2.45 -14.35
N ALA A 232 -17.08 3.16 -14.75
CA ALA A 232 -17.08 4.62 -14.83
C ALA A 232 -18.23 5.24 -15.67
N PRO A 233 -18.68 4.65 -16.81
CA PRO A 233 -19.83 5.17 -17.55
C PRO A 233 -21.13 5.10 -16.76
N ALA A 234 -21.45 3.92 -16.20
CA ALA A 234 -22.68 3.69 -15.44
C ALA A 234 -22.75 4.57 -14.17
N LEU A 235 -21.62 4.73 -13.46
CA LEU A 235 -21.52 5.62 -12.30
C LEU A 235 -21.65 7.12 -12.66
N GLY A 236 -21.48 7.48 -13.93
CA GLY A 236 -21.74 8.84 -14.41
C GLY A 236 -23.23 9.10 -14.59
N GLU A 237 -23.94 8.14 -15.19
CA GLU A 237 -25.37 8.26 -15.53
C GLU A 237 -26.28 8.28 -14.29
N GLU A 238 -25.98 7.46 -13.27
CA GLU A 238 -26.77 7.39 -12.02
C GLU A 238 -26.76 8.72 -11.22
N ILE A 239 -25.72 9.53 -11.40
CA ILE A 239 -25.56 10.82 -10.70
C ILE A 239 -26.16 11.98 -11.49
N ASP A 240 -26.12 11.91 -12.82
CA ASP A 240 -26.65 12.94 -13.71
C ASP A 240 -28.16 12.75 -13.96
N ALA A 241 -28.74 11.63 -13.54
CA ALA A 241 -30.19 11.43 -13.52
C ALA A 241 -30.85 12.51 -12.64
N PRO A 242 -31.82 13.29 -13.16
CA PRO A 242 -32.54 14.24 -12.35
C PRO A 242 -33.14 13.47 -11.17
N ALA A 243 -32.91 13.96 -9.95
CA ALA A 243 -33.56 13.42 -8.76
C ALA A 243 -35.04 13.34 -9.11
N THR A 244 -35.53 12.12 -9.33
CA THR A 244 -36.90 11.88 -9.76
C THR A 244 -37.75 12.63 -8.76
N GLU A 245 -38.39 13.70 -9.23
CA GLU A 245 -39.25 14.55 -8.42
C GLU A 245 -40.11 13.58 -7.63
N GLU A 246 -39.92 13.60 -6.31
CA GLU A 246 -40.71 12.82 -5.38
C GLU A 246 -42.15 13.04 -5.82
N PRO A 247 -42.92 11.99 -6.19
CA PRO A 247 -44.27 12.19 -6.70
C PRO A 247 -45.02 12.89 -5.58
N THR A 248 -45.13 14.21 -5.70
CA THR A 248 -45.73 15.09 -4.72
C THR A 248 -47.09 14.49 -4.51
N GLY A 249 -47.27 13.84 -3.36
CA GLY A 249 -48.48 13.12 -3.05
C GLY A 249 -49.60 14.09 -3.31
N ALA A 250 -50.41 13.81 -4.32
CA ALA A 250 -51.69 14.44 -4.50
C ALA A 250 -52.37 14.24 -3.15
N VAL A 251 -52.45 15.32 -2.38
CA VAL A 251 -53.26 15.42 -1.18
C VAL A 251 -54.66 15.12 -1.66
N ALA A 252 -55.08 13.86 -1.52
CA ALA A 252 -56.46 13.46 -1.67
C ALA A 252 -57.21 14.12 -0.51
N ALA A 253 -57.64 15.35 -0.77
CA ALA A 253 -58.67 16.01 0.00
C ALA A 253 -60.01 15.36 -0.37
N ASP A 254 -60.34 14.28 0.31
CA ASP A 254 -61.72 13.81 0.52
C ASP A 254 -61.94 13.89 2.05
N ALA A 255 -62.68 14.88 2.53
CA ALA A 255 -64.15 14.93 2.69
C ALA A 255 -64.55 14.58 4.13
#